data_AF-A0A0P7LQY9-F1
#
_entry.id   AF-A0A0P7LQY9-F1
#
_cell.length_a   1.000
_cell.length_b   1.000
_cell.length_c   1.000
_cell.angle_alpha   90.00
_cell.angle_beta   90.00
_cell.angle_gamma   90.00
#
_symmetry.space_group_name_H-M   'P 1'
#
loop_
_entity.id
_entity.type
_entity.pdbx_description
1 polymer ?
#
loop_
_entity_poly.entity_id
_entity_poly.type
_entity_poly.pdbx_seq_one_letter_code
_entity_poly.pdbx_strand_id
1 'polypeptide(L)' 'MLKSSLMICSVVFALASVGCTSTPDVPRTERPAPAAWAMLPAPDLLTPLNGIISPSESESSQ' A
#
# COMPACT_ATOMS: atom_id res chain seq x y z
N MET A 1 -25.31 -26.23 31.84
CA MET A 1 -24.34 -26.03 30.74
C MET A 1 -24.49 -24.65 30.08
N LEU A 2 -25.72 -24.23 29.70
CA LEU A 2 -25.98 -22.92 29.07
C LEU A 2 -25.43 -21.71 29.85
N LYS A 3 -25.59 -21.69 31.18
CA LYS A 3 -25.10 -20.61 32.05
C LYS A 3 -23.57 -20.42 32.03
N SER A 4 -22.82 -21.51 31.92
CA SER A 4 -21.35 -21.48 31.88
C SER A 4 -20.86 -20.98 30.52
N SER A 5 -21.50 -21.46 29.44
CA SER A 5 -21.23 -20.99 28.07
C SER A 5 -21.49 -19.49 27.92
N LEU A 6 -22.61 -18.98 28.45
CA LEU A 6 -22.93 -17.54 28.39
C LEU A 6 -21.90 -16.68 29.12
N MET A 7 -21.39 -17.17 30.26
CA MET A 7 -20.37 -16.49 31.06
C MET A 7 -19.01 -16.47 30.36
N ILE A 8 -18.65 -17.55 29.67
CA ILE A 8 -17.42 -17.60 28.85
C ILE A 8 -17.54 -16.66 27.65
N CYS A 9 -18.69 -16.68 26.95
CA CYS A 9 -18.93 -15.77 25.83
C CYS A 9 -18.88 -14.30 26.25
N SER A 10 -19.45 -13.93 27.41
CA SER A 10 -19.41 -12.55 27.90
C SER A 10 -17.99 -12.10 28.25
N VAL A 11 -17.17 -12.98 28.84
CA VAL A 11 -15.76 -12.70 29.14
C VAL A 11 -14.95 -12.52 27.86
N VAL A 12 -15.11 -13.41 26.87
CA VAL A 12 -14.42 -13.31 25.58
C VAL A 12 -14.82 -12.03 24.83
N PHE A 13 -16.11 -11.70 24.85
CA PHE A 13 -16.62 -10.47 24.22
C PHE A 13 -16.07 -9.21 24.87
N ALA A 14 -15.97 -9.19 26.20
CA ALA A 14 -15.35 -8.09 26.93
C ALA A 14 -13.83 -7.97 26.65
N LEU A 15 -13.11 -9.09 26.54
CA LEU A 15 -11.69 -9.06 26.17
C LEU A 15 -11.48 -8.55 24.74
N ALA A 16 -12.33 -8.99 23.80
CA ALA A 16 -12.26 -8.57 22.40
C ALA A 16 -12.55 -7.07 22.24
N SER A 17 -13.54 -6.52 22.99
CA SER A 17 -13.86 -5.09 22.92
C SER A 17 -12.74 -4.20 23.47
N VAL A 18 -12.06 -4.63 24.54
CA VAL A 18 -10.89 -3.92 25.10
C VAL A 18 -9.70 -3.99 24.15
N GLY A 19 -9.48 -5.15 23.50
CA GLY A 19 -8.39 -5.31 22.53
C GLY A 19 -8.57 -4.53 21.23
N CYS A 20 -9.81 -4.36 20.75
CA CYS A 20 -10.09 -3.61 19.51
C CYS A 20 -10.08 -2.09 19.68
N THR A 21 -10.25 -1.60 20.90
CA THR A 21 -10.23 -0.15 21.21
C THR A 21 -8.87 0.33 21.70
N SER A 22 -7.97 -0.58 22.08
CA SER A 22 -6.61 -0.21 22.47
C SER A 22 -5.83 0.24 21.24
N THR A 23 -5.45 1.51 21.22
CA THR A 23 -4.46 1.99 20.26
C THR A 23 -3.11 1.44 20.72
N PRO A 24 -2.44 0.56 19.95
CA PRO A 24 -1.16 0.01 20.39
C PRO A 24 -0.16 1.15 20.53
N ASP A 25 0.62 1.12 21.62
CA ASP A 25 1.71 2.06 21.82
C ASP A 25 2.86 1.67 20.88
N VAL A 26 2.78 2.17 19.65
CA VAL A 26 3.83 2.01 18.64
C VAL A 26 4.78 3.18 18.80
N PRO A 27 6.10 2.93 18.89
CA PRO A 27 7.08 4.00 18.88
C PRO A 27 6.76 4.96 17.73
N ARG A 28 6.57 6.24 18.05
CA ARG A 28 6.40 7.28 17.03
C ARG A 28 7.74 7.48 16.32
N THR A 29 8.07 6.58 15.41
CA THR A 29 9.12 6.81 14.44
C THR A 29 8.65 7.95 13.55
N GLU A 30 9.42 9.04 13.51
CA GLU A 30 9.18 10.09 12.53
C GLU A 30 9.08 9.46 11.14
N ARG A 31 8.08 9.88 10.37
CA ARG A 31 7.95 9.39 9.00
C ARG A 31 9.23 9.76 8.27
N PRO A 32 9.93 8.79 7.64
CA PRO A 32 11.11 9.12 6.86
C PRO A 32 10.73 10.09 5.75
N ALA A 33 11.65 10.99 5.42
CA ALA A 33 11.49 11.84 4.26
C ALA A 33 11.22 10.97 3.01
N PRO A 34 10.34 11.39 2.10
CA PRO A 34 10.13 10.65 0.86
C PRO A 34 11.44 10.53 0.09
N ALA A 35 11.61 9.41 -0.61
CA ALA A 35 12.81 9.20 -1.40
C ALA A 35 12.94 10.29 -2.48
N ALA A 36 14.17 10.67 -2.82
CA ALA A 36 14.45 11.76 -3.76
C ALA A 36 13.73 11.59 -5.11
N TRP A 37 13.61 10.35 -5.61
CA TRP A 37 12.90 10.04 -6.85
C TRP A 37 11.40 10.32 -6.79
N ALA A 38 10.78 10.24 -5.61
CA ALA A 38 9.36 10.49 -5.41
C ALA A 38 9.03 12.00 -5.36
N MET A 39 10.06 12.85 -5.22
CA MET A 39 9.94 14.30 -5.29
C MET A 39 10.17 14.85 -6.70
N LEU A 40 10.62 14.01 -7.63
CA LEU A 40 10.83 14.40 -9.02
C LEU A 40 9.50 14.42 -9.79
N PRO A 41 9.38 15.28 -10.81
CA PRO A 41 8.25 15.22 -11.73
C PRO A 41 8.25 13.88 -12.48
N ALA A 42 7.10 13.52 -13.04
CA ALA A 42 6.98 12.32 -13.87
C ALA A 42 8.01 12.35 -15.01
N PRO A 43 8.76 11.25 -15.25
CA PRO A 43 9.74 11.21 -16.31
C PRO A 43 9.06 11.21 -17.69
N ASP A 44 9.72 11.81 -18.68
CA ASP A 44 9.28 11.72 -20.06
C ASP A 44 9.58 10.32 -20.62
N LEU A 45 8.52 9.52 -20.73
CA LEU A 45 8.59 8.17 -21.28
C LEU A 45 8.41 8.16 -22.81
N LEU A 46 7.73 9.16 -23.39
CA LEU A 46 7.37 9.13 -24.82
C LEU A 46 8.57 9.39 -25.72
N THR A 47 9.46 10.31 -25.36
CA THR A 47 10.68 10.58 -26.14
C THR A 47 11.58 9.34 -26.33
N PRO A 48 11.96 8.60 -25.27
CA PRO A 48 12.75 7.38 -25.45
C PRO A 48 11.96 6.28 -26.16
N LEU A 49 10.66 6.16 -25.90
CA LEU A 49 9.80 5.21 -26.60
C LEU A 49 9.80 5.48 -28.10
N ASN A 50 9.61 6.73 -28.53
CA ASN A 50 9.63 7.11 -29.94
C ASN A 50 10.94 6.70 -30.61
N GLY A 51 12.10 6.81 -29.95
CA GLY A 51 13.37 6.32 -30.49
C GLY A 51 13.45 4.80 -30.68
N ILE A 52 12.68 4.01 -29.91
CA ILE A 52 12.67 2.54 -29.93
C ILE A 52 11.59 2.00 -30.87
N ILE A 53 10.41 2.62 -30.87
CA ILE A 53 9.22 2.15 -31.61
C ILE A 53 8.94 2.94 -32.89
N SER A 54 9.77 3.91 -33.26
CA SER A 54 9.61 4.59 -34.55
C SER A 54 9.69 3.57 -35.68
N PRO A 55 8.77 3.62 -36.66
CA PRO A 55 8.89 2.81 -37.85
C PRO A 55 10.22 3.18 -38.53
N SER A 56 11.07 2.17 -38.73
CA SER A 56 12.19 2.32 -39.66
C SER A 56 11.55 2.46 -41.03
N GLU A 57 11.67 3.63 -41.67
CA GLU A 57 11.30 3.79 -43.08
C GLU A 57 12.06 2.74 -43.90
N SER A 58 11.38 1.63 -44.14
CA SER A 58 11.76 0.51 -45.00
C SER A 58 10.50 0.05 -45.73
N GLU A 59 9.64 0.98 -46.13
CA GLU A 59 8.81 0.74 -47.30
C GLU A 59 9.65 1.09 -48.52
N SER A 60 10.13 0.02 -49.17
CA SER A 60 10.89 0.02 -50.39
C SER A 60 10.27 0.96 -51.42
N SER A 61 11.10 1.71 -52.14
CA SER A 61 10.70 2.28 -53.42
C SER A 61 10.01 1.22 -54.28
N GLN A 62 8.71 1.36 -54.52
CA GLN A 62 8.05 0.90 -55.75
C GLN A 62 6.71 1.62 -55.95
#